data_AF-A0AAW0ECB8-F1
#
_entry.id   AF-A0AAW0ECB8-F1
#
_cell.length_a   1.000
_cell.length_b   1.000
_cell.length_c   1.000
_cell.angle_alpha   90.00
_cell.angle_beta   90.00
_cell.angle_gamma   90.00
#
_symmetry.space_group_name_H-M   'P 1'
#
loop_
_entity.id
_entity.type
_entity.pdbx_description
1 polymer ?
#
loop_
_entity_poly.entity_id
_entity_poly.type
_entity_poly.pdbx_seq_one_letter_code
_entity_poly.pdbx_strand_id
1 'polypeptide(L)'
;MPAYFTKAPSDLACLLEEIPGPAGDQMMVSITIAALFTLALFLYRLLRRLYPCLTIVELNKAETSLDVSFDDAVKNDYLRGSEREVIGKTRLCLKNKASQIRTQSLEVPASIWKKCFNVEAELFSDIIGWYVGAEALQREIAVRPSNSPALPLCLLRVLILQTIVELEKRYRYNIELGRRTMVATNV
;
A
#
# COMPACT_ATOMS: atom_id res chain seq x y z
N MET A 1 22.83 -9.58 9.08
CA MET A 1 21.62 -10.36 9.42
C MET A 1 21.23 -10.04 10.85
N PRO A 2 20.02 -9.53 11.13
CA PRO A 2 19.49 -9.66 12.47
C PRO A 2 18.18 -10.46 12.48
N ALA A 3 18.11 -11.35 13.46
CA ALA A 3 16.96 -12.15 13.83
C ALA A 3 15.95 -11.27 14.60
N TYR A 4 14.81 -10.99 13.98
CA TYR A 4 13.63 -10.44 14.68
C TYR A 4 12.37 -11.12 14.13
N PHE A 5 12.27 -12.43 14.35
CA PHE A 5 11.03 -13.18 14.22
C PHE A 5 10.95 -14.07 15.45
N THR A 6 10.17 -13.65 16.45
CA THR A 6 9.54 -14.49 17.51
C THR A 6 9.02 -13.58 18.62
N LYS A 7 8.09 -12.69 18.29
CA LYS A 7 7.10 -12.28 19.27
C LYS A 7 5.78 -12.15 18.54
N ALA A 8 5.01 -13.23 18.55
CA ALA A 8 3.61 -13.15 18.16
C ALA A 8 2.96 -12.05 19.01
N PRO A 9 2.21 -11.11 18.42
CA PRO A 9 1.56 -10.07 19.19
C PRO A 9 0.50 -10.74 20.05
N SER A 10 0.74 -10.76 21.36
CA SER A 10 -0.20 -11.17 22.41
C SER A 10 -1.56 -10.48 22.26
N ASP A 11 -1.61 -9.33 21.61
CA ASP A 11 -2.82 -8.56 21.32
C ASP A 11 -3.77 -9.22 20.30
N LEU A 12 -3.27 -10.13 19.45
CA LEU A 12 -4.12 -10.85 18.48
C LEU A 12 -4.89 -12.01 19.14
N ALA A 13 -4.33 -12.59 20.21
CA ALA A 13 -5.02 -13.61 21.00
C ALA A 13 -6.19 -12.99 21.77
N CYS A 14 -6.01 -11.77 22.31
CA CYS A 14 -7.08 -11.05 23.00
C CYS A 14 -8.26 -10.67 22.09
N LEU A 15 -8.05 -10.43 20.79
CA LEU A 15 -9.15 -10.13 19.87
C LEU A 15 -9.99 -11.36 19.47
N LEU A 16 -9.50 -12.57 19.75
CA LEU A 16 -10.17 -13.83 19.42
C LEU A 16 -10.91 -14.46 20.60
N GLU A 17 -10.69 -13.96 21.84
CA GLU A 17 -11.16 -14.62 23.06
C GLU A 17 -12.56 -14.19 23.52
N GLU A 18 -13.17 -13.18 22.89
CA GLU A 18 -14.41 -12.56 23.40
C GLU A 18 -15.62 -12.72 22.45
N ILE A 19 -15.93 -13.96 22.04
CA ILE A 19 -17.22 -14.26 21.38
C ILE A 19 -17.87 -15.48 22.07
N PRO A 20 -18.81 -15.29 23.01
CA PRO A 20 -19.57 -16.41 23.56
C PRO A 20 -20.72 -16.75 22.60
N GLY A 21 -20.65 -17.91 21.94
CA GLY A 21 -21.70 -18.39 21.03
C GLY A 21 -21.65 -19.91 20.82
N PRO A 22 -22.76 -20.54 20.37
CA PRO A 22 -22.84 -22.00 20.25
C PRO A 22 -21.74 -22.54 19.30
N ALA A 23 -21.12 -23.64 19.70
CA ALA A 23 -19.85 -24.15 19.14
C ALA A 23 -19.80 -24.34 17.61
N GLY A 24 -20.95 -24.49 16.94
CA GLY A 24 -21.03 -24.59 15.47
C GLY A 24 -20.83 -23.26 14.74
N ASP A 25 -21.37 -22.16 15.26
CA ASP A 25 -21.32 -20.84 14.61
C ASP A 25 -19.97 -20.15 14.87
N GLN A 26 -19.39 -20.37 16.06
CA GLN A 26 -18.09 -19.82 16.43
C GLN A 26 -16.94 -20.41 15.59
N MET A 27 -17.01 -21.71 15.25
CA MET A 27 -16.04 -22.35 14.36
C MET A 27 -16.10 -21.74 12.95
N MET A 28 -17.30 -21.52 12.41
CA MET A 28 -17.47 -20.88 11.09
C MET A 28 -16.97 -19.42 11.08
N VAL A 29 -17.24 -18.65 12.13
CA VAL A 29 -16.74 -17.27 12.28
C VAL A 29 -15.21 -17.27 12.33
N SER A 30 -14.60 -18.16 13.12
CA SER A 30 -13.13 -18.25 13.23
C SER A 30 -12.46 -18.62 11.91
N ILE A 31 -13.01 -19.58 11.16
CA ILE A 31 -12.52 -19.98 9.83
C ILE A 31 -12.64 -18.82 8.85
N THR A 32 -13.74 -18.08 8.90
CA THR A 32 -13.97 -16.92 8.01
C THR A 32 -12.96 -15.81 8.28
N ILE A 33 -12.69 -15.49 9.55
CA ILE A 33 -11.68 -14.50 9.94
C ILE A 33 -10.29 -14.95 9.49
N ALA A 34 -9.93 -16.21 9.73
CA ALA A 34 -8.65 -16.76 9.31
C ALA A 34 -8.48 -16.72 7.78
N ALA A 35 -9.51 -17.08 7.02
CA ALA A 35 -9.52 -17.00 5.56
C ALA A 35 -9.33 -15.55 5.06
N LEU A 36 -10.03 -14.58 5.66
CA LEU A 36 -9.85 -13.16 5.32
C LEU A 36 -8.44 -12.66 5.63
N PHE A 37 -7.86 -13.09 6.76
CA PHE A 37 -6.49 -12.70 7.13
C PHE A 37 -5.44 -13.30 6.19
N THR A 38 -5.58 -14.58 5.81
CA THR A 38 -4.68 -15.21 4.82
C THR A 38 -4.80 -14.56 3.45
N LEU A 39 -6.01 -14.19 3.02
CA LEU A 39 -6.23 -13.46 1.77
C LEU A 39 -5.58 -12.08 1.81
N ALA A 40 -5.74 -11.34 2.91
CA ALA A 40 -5.12 -10.04 3.11
C ALA A 40 -3.59 -10.11 3.07
N LEU A 41 -2.99 -11.13 3.70
CA LEU A 41 -1.55 -11.41 3.63
C LEU A 41 -1.07 -11.73 2.22
N PHE A 42 -1.82 -12.54 1.49
CA PHE A 42 -1.51 -12.90 0.11
C PHE A 42 -1.55 -11.66 -0.79
N LEU A 43 -2.61 -10.86 -0.69
CA LEU A 43 -2.76 -9.60 -1.41
C LEU A 43 -1.64 -8.62 -1.05
N TYR A 44 -1.29 -8.50 0.22
CA TYR A 44 -0.17 -7.65 0.66
C TYR A 44 1.15 -8.07 0.02
N ARG A 45 1.47 -9.37 0.01
CA ARG A 45 2.70 -9.87 -0.64
C ARG A 45 2.69 -9.62 -2.14
N LEU A 46 1.54 -9.78 -2.79
CA LEU A 46 1.38 -9.49 -4.20
C LEU A 46 1.58 -7.98 -4.47
N LEU A 47 1.00 -7.12 -3.63
CA LEU A 47 1.15 -5.67 -3.71
C LEU A 47 2.61 -5.26 -3.55
N ARG A 48 3.31 -5.81 -2.56
CA ARG A 48 4.73 -5.55 -2.33
C ARG A 48 5.62 -6.01 -3.48
N ARG A 49 5.22 -7.08 -4.18
CA ARG A 49 5.92 -7.56 -5.37
C ARG A 49 5.73 -6.62 -6.58
N LEU A 50 4.55 -6.01 -6.70
CA LEU A 50 4.22 -5.08 -7.78
C LEU A 50 4.71 -3.65 -7.51
N TYR A 51 4.68 -3.26 -6.25
CA TYR A 51 4.97 -1.93 -5.74
C TYR A 51 5.99 -2.05 -4.62
N PRO A 52 7.30 -2.09 -4.96
CA PRO A 52 8.36 -2.27 -3.98
C PRO A 52 8.54 -1.07 -3.04
N CYS A 53 7.84 0.05 -3.29
CA CYS A 53 7.90 1.29 -2.49
C CYS A 53 6.70 1.48 -1.55
N LEU A 54 6.20 0.38 -0.97
CA LEU A 54 4.95 0.36 -0.21
C LEU A 54 5.05 1.04 1.16
N THR A 55 6.25 1.17 1.69
CA THR A 55 6.55 1.88 2.95
C THR A 55 7.11 3.27 2.67
N ILE A 56 6.95 4.21 3.62
CA ILE A 56 7.53 5.56 3.52
C ILE A 56 9.06 5.52 3.33
N VAL A 57 9.74 4.55 3.96
CA VAL A 57 11.19 4.36 3.80
C VAL A 57 11.54 3.93 2.38
N GLU A 58 10.81 2.96 1.82
CA GLU A 58 11.04 2.51 0.44
C GLU A 58 10.62 3.60 -0.57
N LEU A 59 9.59 4.39 -0.27
CA LEU A 59 9.19 5.58 -1.04
C LEU A 59 10.32 6.62 -1.11
N ASN A 60 10.95 6.95 0.02
CA ASN A 60 12.09 7.87 0.07
C ASN A 60 13.25 7.37 -0.79
N LYS A 61 13.52 6.05 -0.74
CA LYS A 61 14.56 5.43 -1.55
C LYS A 61 14.22 5.50 -3.05
N ALA A 62 12.97 5.24 -3.41
CA ALA A 62 12.49 5.34 -4.79
C ALA A 62 12.56 6.78 -5.32
N GLU A 63 12.18 7.77 -4.51
CA GLU A 63 12.31 9.20 -4.87
C GLU A 63 13.77 9.58 -5.11
N THR A 64 14.67 9.15 -4.22
CA THR A 64 16.11 9.42 -4.38
C THR A 64 16.65 8.78 -5.65
N SER A 65 16.24 7.55 -5.98
CA SER A 65 16.62 6.89 -7.21
C SER A 65 16.12 7.62 -8.46
N LEU A 66 14.89 8.14 -8.42
CA LEU A 66 14.31 8.94 -9.50
C LEU A 66 15.08 10.26 -9.69
N ASP A 67 15.45 10.91 -8.57
CA ASP A 67 16.27 12.14 -8.58
C ASP A 67 17.64 11.88 -9.23
N VAL A 68 18.31 10.79 -8.90
CA VAL A 68 19.58 10.39 -9.52
C VAL A 68 19.42 10.14 -11.02
N SER A 69 18.37 9.43 -11.46
CA SER A 69 18.12 9.19 -12.89
C SER A 69 17.88 10.48 -13.68
N PHE A 70 17.15 11.44 -13.09
CA PHE A 70 16.93 12.74 -13.71
C PHE A 70 18.23 13.55 -13.80
N ASP A 71 19.00 13.62 -12.71
CA ASP A 71 20.26 14.37 -12.68
C ASP A 71 21.29 13.77 -13.65
N ASP A 72 21.34 12.44 -13.77
CA ASP A 72 22.17 11.76 -14.78
C ASP A 72 21.74 12.09 -16.21
N ALA A 73 20.43 12.09 -16.48
CA ALA A 73 19.91 12.44 -17.80
C ALA A 73 20.18 13.90 -18.19
N VAL A 74 20.11 14.82 -17.23
CA VAL A 74 20.50 16.22 -17.43
C VAL A 74 22.01 16.35 -17.67
N LYS A 75 22.84 15.64 -16.88
CA LYS A 75 24.30 15.69 -17.00
C LYS A 75 24.79 15.14 -18.33
N ASN A 76 24.14 14.09 -18.85
CA ASN A 76 24.47 13.47 -20.13
C ASN A 76 23.78 14.14 -21.33
N ASP A 77 23.13 15.30 -21.14
CA ASP A 77 22.42 16.07 -22.17
C ASP A 77 21.33 15.27 -22.93
N TYR A 78 20.75 14.25 -22.29
CA TYR A 78 19.67 13.45 -22.85
C TYR A 78 18.34 14.19 -22.89
N LEU A 79 18.17 15.24 -22.07
CA LEU A 79 16.96 16.06 -21.99
C LEU A 79 17.27 17.47 -22.49
N ARG A 80 16.72 17.85 -23.66
CA ARG A 80 16.97 19.17 -24.27
C ARG A 80 15.78 20.11 -24.17
N GLY A 81 16.08 21.39 -23.91
CA GLY A 81 15.13 22.50 -24.02
C GLY A 81 13.81 22.26 -23.29
N SER A 82 12.71 22.18 -24.06
CA SER A 82 11.35 22.01 -23.55
C SER A 82 11.11 20.66 -22.85
N GLU A 83 11.79 19.58 -23.25
CA GLU A 83 11.64 18.26 -22.60
C GLU A 83 12.12 18.29 -21.15
N ARG A 84 13.25 18.98 -20.90
CA ARG A 84 13.78 19.18 -19.57
C ARG A 84 12.80 19.95 -18.67
N GLU A 85 12.10 20.95 -19.22
CA GLU A 85 11.11 21.73 -18.48
C GLU A 85 9.88 20.89 -18.14
N VAL A 86 9.36 20.12 -19.10
CA VAL A 86 8.18 19.25 -18.91
C VAL A 86 8.49 18.15 -17.88
N ILE A 87 9.59 17.42 -18.06
CA ILE A 87 10.01 16.35 -17.14
C ILE A 87 10.33 16.94 -15.76
N GLY A 88 10.95 18.12 -15.70
CA GLY A 88 11.20 18.84 -14.45
C GLY A 88 9.91 19.21 -13.70
N LYS A 89 8.87 19.66 -14.40
CA LYS A 89 7.55 19.93 -13.81
C LYS A 89 6.89 18.65 -13.29
N THR A 90 6.91 17.57 -14.07
CA THR A 90 6.37 16.26 -13.65
C THR A 90 7.10 15.74 -12.40
N ARG A 91 8.43 15.85 -12.37
CA ARG A 91 9.26 15.53 -11.20
C ARG A 91 8.81 16.34 -9.98
N LEU A 92 8.67 17.66 -10.11
CA LEU A 92 8.24 18.52 -8.99
C LEU A 92 6.87 18.12 -8.45
N CYS A 93 5.92 17.79 -9.33
CA CYS A 93 4.61 17.29 -8.94
C CYS A 93 4.70 15.98 -8.13
N LEU A 94 5.56 15.05 -8.55
CA LEU A 94 5.81 13.82 -7.80
C LEU A 94 6.47 14.07 -6.44
N LYS A 95 7.41 15.01 -6.33
CA LYS A 95 8.02 15.39 -5.04
C LYS A 95 6.98 15.99 -4.09
N ASN A 96 6.10 16.85 -4.60
CA ASN A 96 5.00 17.41 -3.81
C ASN A 96 4.05 16.31 -3.31
N LYS A 97 3.69 15.35 -4.17
CA LYS A 97 2.88 14.19 -3.76
C LYS A 97 3.59 13.33 -2.71
N ALA A 98 4.88 13.04 -2.87
CA ALA A 98 5.63 12.30 -1.85
C ALA A 98 5.67 13.04 -0.50
N SER A 99 5.83 14.37 -0.54
CA SER A 99 5.75 15.20 0.67
C SER A 99 4.36 15.12 1.32
N GLN A 100 3.29 15.18 0.54
CA GLN A 100 1.93 15.06 1.04
C GLN A 100 1.66 13.69 1.69
N ILE A 101 2.16 12.61 1.09
CA ILE A 101 2.06 11.25 1.65
C ILE A 101 2.78 11.19 3.01
N ARG A 102 3.97 11.82 3.13
CA ARG A 102 4.70 11.88 4.41
C ARG A 102 3.94 12.65 5.47
N THR A 103 3.32 13.79 5.13
CA THR A 103 2.54 14.56 6.10
C THR A 103 1.32 13.78 6.56
N GLN A 104 0.62 13.12 5.64
CA GLN A 104 -0.52 12.26 5.98
C GLN A 104 -0.11 11.06 6.85
N SER A 105 1.05 10.46 6.59
CA SER A 105 1.61 9.36 7.41
C SER A 105 1.78 9.73 8.90
N LEU A 106 2.05 11.00 9.19
CA LEU A 106 2.18 11.52 10.55
C LEU A 106 0.82 11.78 11.22
N GLU A 107 -0.21 12.11 10.43
CA GLU A 107 -1.57 12.39 10.90
C GLU A 107 -2.39 11.11 11.13
N VAL A 108 -2.07 10.03 10.42
CA VAL A 108 -2.81 8.76 10.49
C VAL A 108 -2.49 8.01 11.79
N PRO A 109 -3.50 7.70 12.62
CA PRO A 109 -3.30 6.94 13.85
C PRO A 109 -2.80 5.51 13.54
N ALA A 110 -2.04 4.93 14.47
CA ALA A 110 -1.41 3.63 14.25
C ALA A 110 -2.43 2.50 14.08
N SER A 111 -2.64 2.09 12.83
CA SER A 111 -3.51 0.97 12.46
C SER A 111 -2.85 -0.39 12.73
N ILE A 112 -3.64 -1.46 12.71
CA ILE A 112 -3.15 -2.84 12.80
C ILE A 112 -2.13 -3.11 11.68
N TRP A 113 -2.34 -2.55 10.48
CA TRP A 113 -1.40 -2.64 9.37
C TRP A 113 -0.05 -1.97 9.67
N LYS A 114 -0.06 -0.81 10.33
CA LYS A 114 1.16 -0.13 10.76
C LYS A 114 1.90 -0.95 11.81
N LYS A 115 1.18 -1.55 12.77
CA LYS A 115 1.78 -2.40 13.81
C LYS A 115 2.35 -3.73 13.26
N CYS A 116 1.61 -4.42 12.39
CA CYS A 116 1.98 -5.75 11.90
C CYS A 116 2.94 -5.71 10.70
N PHE A 117 2.81 -4.73 9.82
CA PHE A 117 3.53 -4.69 8.54
C PHE A 117 4.33 -3.40 8.32
N ASN A 118 4.30 -2.46 9.27
CA ASN A 118 4.91 -1.13 9.15
C ASN A 118 4.42 -0.37 7.91
N VAL A 119 3.14 -0.54 7.59
CA VAL A 119 2.52 -0.01 6.38
C VAL A 119 1.21 0.68 6.74
N GLU A 120 1.01 1.89 6.22
CA GLU A 120 -0.21 2.67 6.40
C GLU A 120 -1.19 2.35 5.27
N ALA A 121 -2.20 1.53 5.56
CA ALA A 121 -3.17 1.10 4.56
C ALA A 121 -3.91 2.26 3.89
N GLU A 122 -4.15 3.35 4.64
CA GLU A 122 -4.81 4.55 4.13
C GLU A 122 -3.99 5.28 3.05
N LEU A 123 -2.66 5.10 3.04
CA LEU A 123 -1.77 5.71 2.06
C LEU A 123 -1.55 4.84 0.82
N PHE A 124 -2.12 3.63 0.75
CA PHE A 124 -1.86 2.72 -0.37
C PHE A 124 -2.20 3.32 -1.72
N SER A 125 -3.37 3.96 -1.83
CA SER A 125 -3.80 4.58 -3.07
C SER A 125 -2.83 5.67 -3.52
N ASP A 126 -2.39 6.51 -2.58
CA ASP A 126 -1.49 7.63 -2.88
C ASP A 126 -0.07 7.16 -3.23
N ILE A 127 0.46 6.18 -2.48
CA ILE A 127 1.77 5.56 -2.75
C ILE A 127 1.77 4.87 -4.11
N ILE A 128 0.69 4.15 -4.45
CA ILE A 128 0.57 3.46 -5.72
C ILE A 128 0.44 4.47 -6.87
N GLY A 129 -0.38 5.50 -6.70
CA GLY A 129 -0.51 6.59 -7.67
C GLY A 129 0.81 7.32 -7.90
N TRP A 130 1.57 7.54 -6.83
CA TRP A 130 2.92 8.10 -6.91
C TRP A 130 3.87 7.17 -7.70
N TYR A 131 3.89 5.88 -7.38
CA TYR A 131 4.78 4.91 -8.04
C TYR A 131 4.49 4.79 -9.53
N VAL A 132 3.22 4.73 -9.93
CA VAL A 132 2.85 4.69 -11.35
C VAL A 132 3.33 5.93 -12.09
N GLY A 133 3.19 7.11 -11.47
CA GLY A 133 3.73 8.36 -12.04
C GLY A 133 5.26 8.38 -12.11
N ALA A 134 5.94 7.89 -11.07
CA ALA A 134 7.40 7.77 -11.04
C ALA A 134 7.93 6.78 -12.08
N GLU A 135 7.27 5.63 -12.26
CA GLU A 135 7.59 4.63 -13.28
C GLU A 135 7.40 5.21 -14.70
N ALA A 136 6.32 5.95 -14.93
CA ALA A 136 6.09 6.64 -16.20
C ALA A 136 7.19 7.67 -16.47
N LEU A 137 7.52 8.51 -15.48
CA LEU A 137 8.58 9.51 -15.61
C LEU A 137 9.95 8.86 -15.84
N GLN A 138 10.27 7.74 -15.17
CA GLN A 138 11.50 7.01 -15.45
C GLN A 138 11.57 6.50 -16.89
N ARG A 139 10.46 6.01 -17.45
CA ARG A 139 10.42 5.57 -18.85
C ARG A 139 10.58 6.74 -19.82
N GLU A 140 10.00 7.90 -19.50
CA GLU A 140 10.17 9.14 -20.28
C GLU A 140 11.62 9.66 -20.22
N ILE A 141 12.28 9.54 -19.07
CA ILE A 141 13.71 9.92 -18.93
C ILE A 141 14.62 8.91 -19.67
N ALA A 142 14.26 7.62 -19.66
CA ALA A 142 15.11 6.54 -20.14
C ALA A 142 14.96 6.20 -21.64
N VAL A 143 14.65 7.16 -22.53
CA VAL A 143 14.45 6.90 -23.97
C VAL A 143 15.70 6.25 -24.63
N ARG A 144 15.72 4.91 -24.57
CA ARG A 144 16.35 3.91 -25.44
C ARG A 144 15.44 2.67 -25.36
N PRO A 145 15.26 1.89 -26.44
CA PRO A 145 14.20 0.90 -26.53
C PRO A 145 14.58 -0.34 -25.71
N SER A 146 14.24 -0.32 -24.43
CA SER A 146 14.21 -1.53 -23.60
C SER A 146 12.83 -2.16 -23.79
N ASN A 147 12.75 -3.08 -24.75
CA ASN A 147 11.63 -4.01 -24.92
C ASN A 147 11.28 -4.63 -23.56
N SER A 148 10.17 -4.22 -22.98
CA SER A 148 9.49 -4.98 -21.92
C SER A 148 8.00 -4.80 -22.10
N PRO A 149 7.31 -5.82 -22.65
CA PRO A 149 5.88 -5.77 -22.79
C PRO A 149 5.26 -6.04 -21.42
N ALA A 150 4.38 -5.16 -20.95
CA ALA A 150 3.66 -5.42 -19.71
C ALA A 150 2.21 -4.91 -19.73
N LEU A 151 1.52 -5.16 -20.84
CA LEU A 151 0.07 -4.97 -20.93
C LEU A 151 -0.81 -5.97 -20.13
N PRO A 152 -0.35 -7.08 -19.50
CA PRO A 152 -1.21 -7.86 -18.59
C PRO A 152 -1.16 -7.39 -17.11
N LEU A 153 -0.24 -6.50 -16.73
CA LEU A 153 -0.09 -6.07 -15.34
C LEU A 153 -1.03 -4.93 -14.94
N CYS A 154 -1.49 -4.10 -15.88
CA CYS A 154 -2.39 -2.98 -15.58
C CYS A 154 -3.77 -3.45 -15.08
N LEU A 155 -4.35 -4.48 -15.71
CA LEU A 155 -5.62 -5.07 -15.27
C LEU A 155 -5.48 -5.75 -13.91
N LEU A 156 -4.37 -6.45 -13.68
CA LEU A 156 -4.08 -7.06 -12.37
C LEU A 156 -3.94 -5.97 -11.29
N ARG A 157 -3.22 -4.88 -11.59
CA ARG A 157 -3.03 -3.72 -10.69
C ARG A 157 -4.38 -3.07 -10.32
N VAL A 158 -5.27 -2.87 -11.29
CA VAL A 158 -6.62 -2.29 -11.06
C VAL A 158 -7.50 -3.23 -10.25
N LEU A 159 -7.53 -4.53 -10.57
CA LEU A 159 -8.34 -5.51 -9.84
C LEU A 159 -7.87 -5.69 -8.39
N ILE A 160 -6.56 -5.66 -8.14
CA ILE A 160 -6.02 -5.74 -6.77
C ILE A 160 -6.37 -4.49 -5.96
N LEU A 161 -6.24 -3.30 -6.54
CA LEU A 161 -6.63 -2.05 -5.87
C LEU A 161 -8.13 -2.03 -5.54
N GLN A 162 -8.96 -2.44 -6.50
CA GLN A 162 -10.41 -2.46 -6.34
C GLN A 162 -10.84 -3.49 -5.28
N THR A 163 -10.20 -4.65 -5.22
CA THR A 163 -10.48 -5.65 -4.18
C THR A 163 -10.02 -5.22 -2.80
N ILE A 164 -8.88 -4.54 -2.67
CA ILE A 164 -8.39 -4.02 -1.38
C ILE A 164 -9.31 -2.93 -0.83
N VAL A 165 -9.69 -1.94 -1.66
CA VAL A 165 -10.62 -0.88 -1.26
C VAL A 165 -11.97 -1.46 -0.83
N GLU A 166 -12.47 -2.47 -1.56
CA GLU A 166 -13.77 -3.05 -1.24
C GLU A 166 -13.74 -3.97 -0.01
N LEU A 167 -12.61 -4.64 0.23
CA LEU A 167 -12.36 -5.37 1.49
C LEU A 167 -12.31 -4.41 2.68
N GLU A 168 -11.66 -3.26 2.55
CA GLU A 168 -11.55 -2.28 3.62
C GLU A 168 -12.91 -1.65 3.96
N LYS A 169 -13.72 -1.31 2.95
CA LYS A 169 -15.10 -0.84 3.16
C LYS A 169 -15.96 -1.88 3.87
N ARG A 170 -15.90 -3.14 3.44
CA ARG A 170 -16.66 -4.24 4.07
C ARG A 170 -16.22 -4.48 5.51
N TYR A 171 -14.92 -4.36 5.79
CA TYR A 171 -14.39 -4.51 7.14
C TYR A 171 -14.86 -3.38 8.07
N ARG A 172 -14.79 -2.11 7.63
CA ARG A 172 -15.33 -0.98 8.40
C ARG A 172 -16.83 -1.12 8.64
N TYR A 173 -17.59 -1.50 7.61
CA TYR A 173 -19.04 -1.71 7.73
C TYR A 173 -19.39 -2.81 8.74
N ASN A 174 -18.69 -3.95 8.72
CA ASN A 174 -18.94 -5.05 9.67
C ASN A 174 -18.60 -4.67 11.11
N ILE A 175 -17.55 -3.88 11.35
CA ILE A 175 -17.24 -3.36 12.68
C ILE A 175 -18.35 -2.42 13.18
N GLU A 176 -18.85 -1.54 12.32
CA GLU A 176 -19.93 -0.61 12.68
C GLU A 176 -21.27 -1.32 12.90
N LEU A 177 -21.55 -2.37 12.13
CA LEU A 177 -22.72 -3.21 12.29
C LEU A 177 -22.67 -4.00 13.61
N GLY A 178 -21.52 -4.58 13.95
CA GLY A 178 -21.29 -5.28 15.23
C GLY A 178 -21.44 -4.34 16.45
N ARG A 179 -20.99 -3.08 16.32
CA ARG A 179 -21.19 -2.07 17.36
C ARG A 179 -22.67 -1.73 17.57
N ARG A 180 -23.48 -1.68 16.49
CA ARG A 180 -24.92 -1.37 16.59
C ARG A 180 -25.75 -2.53 17.14
N THR A 181 -25.40 -3.77 16.84
CA THR A 181 -26.11 -4.94 17.37
C THR A 181 -25.85 -5.15 18.87
N MET A 182 -24.64 -4.88 19.36
CA MET A 182 -24.33 -4.92 20.81
C MET A 182 -25.03 -3.82 21.62
N VAL A 183 -25.34 -2.67 21.01
CA VAL A 183 -26.14 -1.62 21.66
C VAL A 183 -27.63 -1.99 21.68
N ALA A 184 -28.12 -2.74 20.69
CA ALA A 184 -29.52 -3.18 20.64
C ALA A 184 -29.85 -4.36 21.56
N THR A 185 -28.87 -5.20 21.94
CA THR A 185 -29.07 -6.31 22.89
C THR A 185 -28.89 -5.93 24.36
N ASN A 186 -28.49 -4.70 24.65
CA ASN A 186 -28.32 -4.17 26.01
C ASN A 186 -29.47 -3.22 26.44
N VAL A 187 -30.62 -3.29 25.77
CA VAL A 187 -31.87 -2.60 26.13
C VAL A 187 -32.94 -3.63 26.45
#